data_AF-A0A542PVG4-F1
#
_entry.id   AF-A0A542PVG4-F1
#
_cell.length_a   1.000
_cell.length_b   1.000
_cell.length_c   1.000
_cell.angle_alpha   90.00
_cell.angle_beta   90.00
_cell.angle_gamma   90.00
#
_symmetry.space_group_name_H-M   'P 1'
#
loop_
_entity.id
_entity.type
_entity.pdbx_description
1 polymer ?
#
loop_
_entity_poly.entity_id
_entity_poly.type
_entity_poly.pdbx_seq_one_letter_code
_entity_poly.pdbx_strand_id
1 'polypeptide(L)'
;MLQYKVSDYLQRLEEEGIVYFLHSGTGKILEISPEMIELLSFLTEVRTEEELMCFIAEQNPEVSNAELAEMVKTVSTLLEKHALVQRVD
;
A
#
# COMPACT_ATOMS: atom_id res chain seq x y z
N MET A 1 -8.36 -4.50 15.77
CA MET A 1 -7.37 -5.10 14.85
C MET A 1 -7.14 -4.06 13.78
N LEU A 2 -5.89 -3.72 13.44
CA LEU A 2 -5.64 -2.68 12.44
C LEU A 2 -6.13 -3.15 11.07
N GLN A 3 -6.88 -2.29 10.39
CA GLN A 3 -7.39 -2.52 9.06
C GLN A 3 -7.03 -1.36 8.14
N TYR A 4 -6.70 -1.68 6.90
CA TYR A 4 -6.25 -0.75 5.89
C TYR A 4 -7.12 -0.87 4.64
N LYS A 5 -7.39 0.27 4.02
CA LYS A 5 -8.00 0.36 2.69
C LYS A 5 -7.28 1.46 1.91
N VAL A 6 -7.18 1.35 0.59
CA VAL A 6 -6.77 2.48 -0.26
C VAL A 6 -7.63 3.71 0.04
N SER A 7 -6.98 4.86 0.05
CA SER A 7 -7.62 6.16 0.23
C SER A 7 -8.62 6.42 -0.88
N ASP A 8 -9.84 6.85 -0.53
CA ASP A 8 -10.88 7.19 -1.52
C ASP A 8 -10.51 8.46 -2.32
N TYR A 9 -9.46 9.19 -1.92
CA TYR A 9 -8.92 10.34 -2.64
C TYR A 9 -7.81 9.97 -3.64
N LEU A 10 -7.49 8.68 -3.76
CA LEU A 10 -6.43 8.20 -4.63
C LEU A 10 -6.98 7.86 -6.01
N GLN A 11 -6.43 8.50 -7.04
CA GLN A 11 -6.79 8.26 -8.44
C GLN A 11 -5.60 7.69 -9.19
N ARG A 12 -5.82 6.56 -9.88
CA ARG A 12 -4.81 5.97 -10.76
C ARG A 12 -4.81 6.69 -12.10
N LEU A 13 -3.62 7.05 -12.56
CA LEU A 13 -3.34 7.62 -13.87
C LEU A 13 -2.32 6.71 -14.57
N GLU A 14 -2.45 6.55 -15.88
CA GLU A 14 -1.51 5.77 -16.68
C GLU A 14 -1.15 6.56 -17.93
N GLU A 15 0.14 6.82 -18.11
CA GLU A 15 0.67 7.63 -19.20
C GLU A 15 1.93 6.96 -19.74
N GLU A 16 1.94 6.63 -21.02
CA GLU A 16 3.06 5.96 -21.71
C GLU A 16 3.53 4.65 -21.03
N GLY A 17 2.62 3.96 -20.33
CA GLY A 17 2.91 2.72 -19.60
C GLY A 17 3.48 2.93 -18.18
N ILE A 18 3.65 4.18 -17.76
CA ILE A 18 4.02 4.54 -16.38
C ILE A 18 2.74 4.81 -15.60
N VAL A 19 2.64 4.19 -14.41
CA VAL A 19 1.49 4.39 -13.52
C VAL A 19 1.81 5.43 -12.46
N TYR A 20 0.94 6.43 -12.39
CA TYR A 20 0.97 7.45 -11.36
C TYR A 20 -0.28 7.36 -10.49
N PHE A 21 -0.17 7.82 -9.26
CA PHE A 21 -1.32 8.07 -8.41
C PHE A 21 -1.39 9.53 -8.02
N LEU A 22 -2.54 10.13 -8.31
CA LEU A 22 -2.90 11.48 -7.88
C LEU A 22 -3.71 11.37 -6.58
N HIS A 23 -3.23 12.02 -5.52
CA HIS A 23 -4.01 12.16 -4.30
C HIS A 23 -4.78 13.49 -4.32
N SER A 24 -6.08 13.45 -4.66
CA SER A 24 -6.90 14.64 -4.88
C SER A 24 -6.98 15.58 -3.66
N GLY A 25 -6.89 15.05 -2.43
CA GLY A 25 -6.89 15.86 -1.21
C GLY A 25 -5.58 16.62 -0.93
N THR A 26 -4.46 16.21 -1.54
CA THR A 26 -3.14 16.84 -1.30
C THR A 26 -2.53 17.44 -2.56
N GLY A 27 -3.09 17.13 -3.74
CA GLY A 27 -2.55 17.54 -5.04
C GLY A 27 -1.24 16.84 -5.42
N LYS A 28 -0.79 15.84 -4.64
CA LYS A 28 0.45 15.12 -4.91
C LYS A 28 0.25 14.10 -6.03
N ILE A 29 1.23 14.04 -6.92
CA ILE A 29 1.37 12.99 -7.94
C ILE A 29 2.56 12.15 -7.54
N LEU A 30 2.38 10.84 -7.48
CA LEU A 30 3.42 9.88 -7.16
C LEU A 30 3.54 8.89 -8.31
N GLU A 31 4.75 8.74 -8.84
CA GLU A 31 5.08 7.61 -9.71
C GLU A 31 5.18 6.35 -8.83
N ILE A 32 4.53 5.27 -9.25
CA ILE A 32 4.40 4.06 -8.44
C ILE A 32 5.04 2.88 -9.16
N SER A 33 5.89 2.15 -8.43
CA SER A 33 6.52 0.93 -8.95
C SER A 33 5.50 -0.20 -9.11
N PRO A 34 5.75 -1.19 -9.99
CA PRO A 34 4.85 -2.32 -10.19
C PRO A 34 4.44 -3.06 -8.91
N GLU A 35 5.39 -3.28 -7.99
CA GLU A 35 5.16 -3.96 -6.71
C GLU A 35 4.18 -3.16 -5.82
N MET A 36 4.30 -1.83 -5.85
CA MET A 36 3.40 -0.95 -5.11
C MET A 36 2.01 -0.86 -5.77
N ILE A 37 1.90 -1.03 -7.09
CA ILE A 37 0.60 -1.15 -7.78
C ILE A 37 -0.13 -2.40 -7.29
N GLU A 38 0.56 -3.54 -7.19
CA GLU A 38 -0.03 -4.79 -6.69
C GLU A 38 -0.49 -4.65 -5.25
N LEU A 39 0.34 -4.05 -4.39
CA LEU A 39 -0.01 -3.78 -2.99
C LEU A 39 -1.23 -2.86 -2.86
N LEU A 40 -1.27 -1.75 -3.60
CA LEU A 40 -2.43 -0.86 -3.59
C LEU A 40 -3.67 -1.54 -4.16
N SER A 41 -3.51 -2.39 -5.17
CA SER A 41 -4.63 -3.18 -5.73
C SER A 41 -5.17 -4.18 -4.70
N PHE A 42 -4.31 -4.84 -3.94
CA PHE A 42 -4.68 -5.72 -2.84
C PHE A 42 -5.48 -5.00 -1.73
N LEU A 43 -5.13 -3.75 -1.47
CA LEU A 43 -5.76 -2.87 -0.46
C LEU A 43 -7.00 -2.12 -0.98
N THR A 44 -7.49 -2.39 -2.19
CA THR A 44 -8.74 -1.78 -2.69
C THR A 44 -9.95 -2.16 -1.83
N GLU A 45 -9.91 -3.34 -1.23
CA GLU A 45 -10.82 -3.80 -0.18
C GLU A 45 -10.21 -3.57 1.21
N VAL A 46 -11.05 -3.60 2.25
CA VAL A 46 -10.56 -3.54 3.63
C VAL A 46 -9.77 -4.80 3.93
N ARG A 47 -8.50 -4.66 4.29
CA ARG A 47 -7.58 -5.74 4.67
C ARG A 47 -7.07 -5.55 6.08
N THR A 48 -6.92 -6.64 6.81
CA THR A 48 -6.28 -6.64 8.12
C THR A 48 -4.76 -6.54 8.00
N GLU A 49 -4.11 -6.14 9.10
CA GLU A 49 -2.64 -6.19 9.21
C GLU A 49 -2.08 -7.61 9.00
N GLU A 50 -2.81 -8.64 9.43
CA GLU A 50 -2.43 -10.04 9.23
C GLU A 50 -2.47 -10.43 7.74
N GLU A 51 -3.53 -10.06 7.03
CA GLU A 51 -3.61 -10.24 5.57
C GLU A 51 -2.50 -9.49 4.82
N LEU A 52 -2.18 -8.26 5.25
CA LEU A 52 -1.06 -7.50 4.70
C LEU A 52 0.29 -8.18 4.96
N MET A 53 0.48 -8.74 6.15
CA MET A 53 1.68 -9.50 6.49
C MET A 53 1.81 -10.75 5.63
N CYS A 54 0.73 -11.50 5.41
CA CYS A 54 0.72 -12.65 4.50
C CYS A 54 1.06 -12.24 3.07
N PHE A 55 0.47 -11.16 2.56
CA PHE A 55 0.77 -10.65 1.21
C PHE A 55 2.26 -10.32 1.04
N ILE A 56 2.85 -9.61 1.99
CA ILE A 56 4.28 -9.25 1.93
C ILE A 56 5.16 -10.50 2.07
N ALA A 57 4.77 -11.48 2.90
CA ALA A 57 5.50 -12.74 3.06
C ALA A 57 5.54 -13.56 1.77
N GLU A 58 4.41 -13.64 1.05
CA GLU A 58 4.32 -14.35 -0.24
C GLU A 58 5.25 -13.76 -1.30
N GLN A 59 5.44 -12.44 -1.28
CA GLN A 59 6.39 -11.76 -2.16
C GLN A 59 7.85 -11.86 -1.69
N ASN A 60 8.10 -12.25 -0.43
CA ASN A 60 9.42 -12.26 0.20
C ASN A 60 9.65 -13.55 1.03
N PRO A 61 9.66 -14.74 0.39
CA PRO A 61 9.64 -16.02 1.10
C PRO A 61 10.92 -16.33 1.92
N GLU A 62 12.02 -15.64 1.64
CA GLU A 62 13.32 -15.84 2.30
C GLU A 62 13.48 -14.97 3.57
N VAL A 63 12.52 -14.08 3.85
CA VAL A 63 12.62 -13.11 4.95
C VAL A 63 12.15 -13.73 6.26
N SER A 64 12.87 -13.49 7.35
CA SER A 64 12.47 -13.99 8.67
C SER A 64 11.21 -13.27 9.20
N ASN A 65 10.47 -13.91 10.11
CA ASN A 65 9.27 -13.29 10.69
C ASN A 65 9.54 -11.93 11.36
N ALA A 66 10.73 -11.72 11.94
CA ALA A 66 11.09 -10.46 12.57
C ALA A 66 11.31 -9.34 11.55
N GLU A 67 11.99 -9.65 10.44
CA GLU A 67 12.21 -8.72 9.33
C GLU A 67 10.89 -8.41 8.61
N LEU A 68 10.05 -9.42 8.42
CA LEU A 68 8.72 -9.26 7.83
C LEU A 68 7.86 -8.29 8.64
N ALA A 69 7.85 -8.41 9.98
CA ALA A 69 7.12 -7.49 10.84
C ALA A 69 7.61 -6.04 10.70
N GLU A 70 8.92 -5.82 10.60
CA GLU A 70 9.49 -4.49 10.40
C GLU A 70 9.19 -3.94 8.99
N MET A 71 9.18 -4.81 7.97
CA MET A 71 8.76 -4.45 6.61
C MET A 71 7.29 -4.01 6.57
N VAL A 72 6.38 -4.79 7.16
CA VAL A 72 4.94 -4.45 7.25
C VAL A 72 4.75 -3.10 7.94
N LYS A 73 5.47 -2.87 9.05
CA LYS A 73 5.43 -1.60 9.78
C LYS A 73 5.97 -0.44 8.95
N THR A 74 7.07 -0.64 8.24
CA THR A 74 7.67 0.39 7.37
C THR A 74 6.73 0.74 6.22
N VAL A 75 6.17 -0.28 5.55
CA VAL A 75 5.23 -0.13 4.44
C VAL A 75 3.96 0.58 4.90
N SER A 76 3.30 0.10 5.95
CA SER A 76 2.09 0.75 6.50
C SER A 76 2.35 2.21 6.89
N THR A 77 3.47 2.50 7.56
CA THR A 77 3.86 3.87 7.91
C THR A 77 4.06 4.75 6.68
N LEU A 78 4.69 4.24 5.62
CA LEU A 78 4.89 4.99 4.38
C LEU A 78 3.55 5.25 3.66
N LEU A 79 2.72 4.23 3.54
CA LEU A 79 1.40 4.35 2.92
C LEU A 79 0.54 5.39 3.65
N GLU A 80 0.54 5.39 4.98
CA GLU A 80 -0.16 6.38 5.80
C GLU A 80 0.43 7.79 5.65
N LYS A 81 1.76 7.92 5.72
CA LYS A 81 2.47 9.21 5.59
C LYS A 81 2.15 9.90 4.26
N HIS A 82 1.96 9.11 3.20
CA HIS A 82 1.62 9.59 1.87
C HIS A 82 0.11 9.63 1.61
N ALA A 83 -0.72 9.32 2.62
CA ALA A 83 -2.17 9.25 2.53
C ALA A 83 -2.68 8.30 1.42
N LEU A 84 -1.91 7.27 1.09
CA LEU A 84 -2.26 6.26 0.08
C LEU A 84 -3.30 5.26 0.61
N VAL A 85 -3.28 5.06 1.92
CA VAL A 85 -4.23 4.21 2.63
C VAL A 85 -4.88 5.00 3.76
N GLN A 86 -6.05 4.54 4.17
CA GLN A 86 -6.76 4.97 5.36
C GLN A 86 -6.87 3.79 6.34
N ARG A 87 -6.76 4.09 7.63
CA ARG A 87 -7.11 3.15 8.69
C ARG A 87 -8.62 3.06 8.80
N VAL A 88 -9.12 1.84 8.90
CA VAL A 88 -10.53 1.55 9.15
C VAL A 88 -10.64 1.07 10.60
N ASP A 89 -11.49 1.73 11.38
CA ASP A 89 -11.78 1.41 12.79
C ASP A 89 -12.86 0.34 12.93
#